data_AF-A0A835IWI1-F1
#
_entry.id   AF-A0A835IWI1-F1
#
_cell.length_a   1.000
_cell.length_b   1.000
_cell.length_c   1.000
_cell.angle_alpha   90.00
_cell.angle_beta   90.00
_cell.angle_gamma   90.00
#
_symmetry.space_group_name_H-M   'P 1'
#
loop_
_entity.id
_entity.type
_entity.pdbx_description
1 polymer ?
#
loop_
_entity_poly.entity_id
_entity_poly.type
_entity_poly.pdbx_seq_one_letter_code
_entity_poly.pdbx_strand_id
1 'polypeptide(L)'
;MGGDHGHANGEDFRGKVWSMTGGPNCRPKHWKRNTAIAMFGVFLVCIPIAMLSAKLEQRPHHPVRPIPSQLWCKNFGPKDYEKPT
;
A
#
# COMPACT_ATOMS: atom_id res chain seq x y z
N MET A 1 27.58 49.18 25.32
CA MET A 1 27.13 48.85 23.95
C MET A 1 26.91 47.35 23.93
N GLY A 2 25.71 46.78 24.10
CA GLY A 2 24.38 47.24 23.69
C GLY A 2 23.98 46.50 22.41
N GLY A 3 23.84 45.17 22.49
CA GLY A 3 23.28 44.32 21.43
C GLY A 3 22.02 43.66 21.97
N ASP A 4 20.90 44.39 21.89
CA ASP A 4 19.58 43.93 22.28
C ASP A 4 19.14 42.81 21.34
N HIS A 5 19.30 41.56 21.78
CA HIS A 5 18.76 40.40 21.09
C HIS A 5 17.26 40.37 21.36
N GLY A 6 16.50 40.94 20.42
CA GLY A 6 15.06 41.04 20.48
C GLY A 6 14.40 39.72 20.92
N HIS A 7 13.71 39.80 22.05
CA HIS A 7 12.75 38.81 22.51
C HIS A 7 11.57 38.73 21.53
N ALA A 8 11.77 38.07 20.39
CA ALA A 8 10.65 37.59 19.59
C ALA A 8 10.04 36.41 20.36
N ASN A 9 8.78 36.55 20.79
CA ASN A 9 8.01 35.49 21.43
C ASN A 9 8.26 34.16 20.67
N GLY A 10 8.97 33.23 21.32
CA GLY A 10 9.63 32.08 20.71
C GLY A 10 8.67 30.98 20.24
N GLU A 11 7.78 31.31 19.33
CA GLU A 11 6.92 30.34 18.66
C GLU A 11 7.70 29.71 17.49
N ASP A 12 7.94 28.40 17.58
CA ASP A 12 8.63 27.64 16.54
C ASP A 12 7.82 27.67 15.22
N PHE A 13 8.35 28.37 14.21
CA PHE A 13 7.71 28.52 12.89
C PHE A 13 7.48 27.17 12.18
N ARG A 14 8.19 26.12 12.59
CA ARG A 14 8.04 24.76 12.07
C ARG A 14 6.65 24.18 12.29
N GLY A 15 5.91 24.67 13.28
CA GLY A 15 4.50 24.31 13.50
C GLY A 15 3.50 25.06 12.62
N LYS A 16 3.92 26.17 11.99
CA LYS A 16 3.06 27.03 11.15
C LYS A 16 3.12 26.67 9.67
N VAL A 17 4.12 25.89 9.25
CA VAL A 17 4.31 25.46 7.86
C VAL A 17 3.75 24.06 7.66
N TRP A 18 2.87 23.89 6.68
CA TRP A 18 2.31 22.59 6.29
C TRP A 18 3.06 22.03 5.07
N SER A 19 3.35 20.73 5.09
CA SER A 19 3.92 19.97 3.96
C SER A 19 3.13 18.68 3.76
N MET A 20 3.03 18.23 2.50
CA MET A 20 2.27 17.03 2.13
C MET A 20 2.78 15.76 2.84
N THR A 21 4.09 15.65 3.07
CA THR A 21 4.71 14.50 3.76
C THR A 21 4.76 14.66 5.28
N GLY A 22 4.41 15.85 5.79
CA GLY A 22 4.60 16.24 7.18
C GLY A 22 5.83 17.13 7.41
N GLY A 23 5.97 17.59 8.65
CA GLY A 23 7.07 18.44 9.12
C GLY A 23 8.09 17.70 10.00
N PRO A 24 9.11 18.41 10.47
CA PRO A 24 10.11 17.89 11.40
C PRO A 24 9.45 17.29 12.66
N ASN A 25 9.88 16.10 13.09
CA ASN A 25 9.33 15.37 14.23
C ASN A 25 7.82 15.08 14.15
N CYS A 26 7.31 14.72 12.96
CA CYS A 26 5.93 14.31 12.78
C CYS A 26 5.53 13.12 13.66
N ARG A 27 4.76 13.38 14.72
CA ARG A 27 4.16 12.38 15.60
C ARG A 27 2.68 12.71 15.87
N PRO A 28 1.80 12.57 14.86
CA PRO A 28 0.39 12.88 15.04
C PRO A 28 -0.26 11.93 16.05
N LYS A 29 -1.08 12.48 16.95
CA LYS A 29 -1.76 11.73 18.03
C LYS A 29 -2.55 10.51 17.53
N HIS A 30 -3.08 10.57 16.30
CA HIS A 30 -3.95 9.53 15.72
C HIS A 30 -3.30 8.74 14.58
N TRP A 31 -1.97 8.63 14.55
CA TRP A 31 -1.25 7.96 13.45
C TRP A 31 -1.80 6.56 13.13
N LYS A 32 -2.11 5.75 14.16
CA LYS A 32 -2.64 4.39 13.99
C LYS A 32 -3.97 4.36 13.23
N ARG A 33 -4.90 5.26 13.59
CA ARG A 33 -6.23 5.33 12.96
C ARG A 33 -6.10 5.80 11.51
N ASN A 34 -5.24 6.78 11.25
CA ASN A 34 -5.04 7.29 9.90
C ASN A 34 -4.41 6.23 8.99
N THR A 35 -3.43 5.47 9.49
CA THR A 35 -2.85 4.33 8.75
C THR A 35 -3.89 3.24 8.51
N ALA A 36 -4.75 2.93 9.49
CA ALA A 36 -5.81 1.94 9.31
C ALA A 36 -6.81 2.34 8.20
N ILE A 37 -7.21 3.62 8.14
CA ILE A 37 -8.09 4.14 7.08
C ILE A 37 -7.39 4.06 5.72
N ALA A 38 -6.11 4.44 5.63
CA ALA A 38 -5.34 4.33 4.39
C ALA A 38 -5.25 2.87 3.91
N MET A 39 -4.90 1.93 4.79
CA MET A 39 -4.84 0.52 4.46
C MET A 39 -6.20 -0.04 4.04
N PHE A 40 -7.28 0.37 4.71
CA PHE A 40 -8.64 0.00 4.32
C PHE A 40 -8.95 0.46 2.89
N GLY A 41 -8.64 1.70 2.54
CA GLY A 41 -8.79 2.21 1.18
C GLY A 41 -7.98 1.43 0.15
N VAL A 42 -6.72 1.08 0.48
CA VAL A 42 -5.88 0.25 -0.39
C VAL A 42 -6.52 -1.11 -0.64
N PHE A 43 -6.96 -1.82 0.40
CA PHE A 43 -7.59 -3.14 0.22
C PHE A 43 -8.91 -3.06 -0.54
N LEU A 44 -9.74 -2.04 -0.27
CA LEU A 44 -10.99 -1.82 -0.98
C LEU A 44 -10.77 -1.72 -2.48
N VAL A 45 -9.70 -1.06 -2.91
CA VAL A 45 -9.38 -0.88 -4.33
C VAL A 45 -8.63 -2.09 -4.90
N CYS A 46 -7.65 -2.63 -4.20
CA CYS A 46 -6.78 -3.70 -4.73
C CYS A 46 -7.50 -5.06 -4.85
N ILE A 47 -8.43 -5.39 -3.95
CA ILE A 47 -9.15 -6.68 -4.00
C ILE A 47 -9.98 -6.84 -5.28
N PRO A 48 -10.89 -5.91 -5.66
CA PRO A 48 -11.67 -6.06 -6.89
C PRO A 48 -10.78 -6.02 -8.13
N ILE A 49 -9.70 -5.22 -8.13
CA ILE A 49 -8.71 -5.21 -9.22
C ILE A 49 -8.04 -6.57 -9.36
N ALA A 50 -7.63 -7.20 -8.25
CA ALA A 50 -7.03 -8.52 -8.27
C ALA A 50 -8.02 -9.60 -8.76
N MET A 51 -9.28 -9.54 -8.32
CA MET A 51 -10.33 -10.45 -8.80
C MET A 51 -10.61 -10.27 -10.30
N LEU A 52 -10.61 -9.04 -10.80
CA LEU A 52 -10.76 -8.75 -12.22
C LEU A 52 -9.53 -9.23 -13.01
N SER A 53 -8.33 -8.94 -12.51
CA SER A 53 -7.07 -9.40 -13.10
C SER A 53 -7.03 -10.92 -13.25
N ALA A 54 -7.40 -11.65 -12.19
CA ALA A 54 -7.45 -13.12 -12.19
C ALA A 54 -8.51 -13.70 -13.16
N LYS A 55 -9.60 -12.97 -13.42
CA LYS A 55 -10.62 -13.37 -14.41
C LYS A 55 -10.15 -13.15 -15.85
N LEU A 56 -9.40 -12.07 -16.10
CA LEU A 56 -8.90 -11.70 -17.43
C LEU A 56 -7.62 -12.45 -17.81
N GLU A 57 -6.93 -13.05 -16.83
CA GLU A 57 -5.70 -13.76 -17.07
C GLU A 57 -5.93 -15.02 -17.92
N GLN A 58 -5.59 -14.91 -19.21
CA GLN A 58 -5.58 -16.04 -20.14
C GLN A 58 -4.14 -16.49 -20.41
N ARG A 59 -3.91 -17.79 -20.33
CA ARG A 59 -2.62 -18.40 -20.71
C ARG A 59 -2.88 -19.49 -21.77
N PRO A 60 -2.47 -19.27 -23.04
CA PRO A 60 -2.70 -20.23 -24.12
C PRO A 60 -1.93 -21.55 -23.94
N HIS A 61 -0.76 -21.49 -23.30
CA HIS A 61 0.09 -22.65 -23.04
C HIS A 61 0.08 -23.00 -21.55
N HIS A 62 -0.06 -24.29 -21.24
CA HIS A 62 -0.02 -24.78 -19.87
C HIS A 62 1.41 -24.81 -19.32
N PRO A 63 1.64 -24.46 -18.05
CA PRO A 63 2.98 -24.47 -17.47
C PRO A 63 3.54 -25.90 -17.39
N VAL A 64 4.79 -26.08 -17.80
CA VAL A 64 5.53 -27.36 -17.68
C VAL A 64 5.86 -27.71 -16.22
N ARG A 65 5.78 -26.72 -15.32
CA ARG A 65 6.09 -26.81 -13.88
C ARG A 65 5.01 -26.09 -13.06
N PRO A 66 4.79 -26.46 -11.79
CA PRO A 66 3.85 -25.76 -10.94
C PRO A 66 4.31 -24.30 -10.71
N ILE A 67 3.42 -23.33 -10.92
CA ILE A 67 3.68 -21.90 -10.75
C ILE A 67 2.61 -21.32 -9.83
N PRO A 68 2.97 -20.49 -8.83
CA PRO A 68 2.02 -19.96 -7.85
C PRO A 68 0.82 -19.20 -8.44
N SER A 69 0.95 -18.60 -9.62
CA SER A 69 -0.18 -17.95 -10.30
C SER A 69 -1.29 -18.92 -10.70
N GLN A 70 -1.01 -20.22 -10.87
CA GLN A 70 -2.02 -21.25 -11.14
C GLN A 70 -3.08 -21.39 -10.04
N LEU A 71 -2.84 -20.88 -8.83
CA LEU A 71 -3.85 -20.86 -7.76
C LEU A 71 -5.01 -19.89 -8.04
N TRP A 72 -4.76 -18.87 -8.87
CA TRP A 72 -5.68 -17.75 -9.07
C TRP A 72 -6.19 -17.66 -10.51
N CYS A 73 -5.42 -18.16 -11.49
CA CYS A 73 -5.85 -18.21 -12.88
C CYS A 73 -6.98 -19.22 -13.08
N LYS A 74 -8.13 -18.75 -13.57
CA LYS A 74 -9.26 -19.62 -13.91
C LYS A 74 -9.13 -20.31 -15.28
N ASN A 75 -8.12 -19.92 -16.06
CA ASN A 75 -7.88 -20.41 -17.41
C ASN A 75 -7.24 -21.81 -17.47
N PHE A 76 -6.83 -22.34 -16.31
CA PHE A 76 -6.43 -23.73 -16.15
C PHE A 76 -7.63 -24.47 -15.56
N GLY A 77 -8.17 -25.45 -16.28
CA GLY A 77 -9.28 -26.29 -15.81
C GLY A 77 -8.94 -27.09 -14.55
N PRO A 78 -9.82 -27.99 -14.09
CA PRO A 78 -9.54 -28.86 -12.95
C PRO A 78 -8.18 -29.54 -13.09
N LYS A 79 -7.46 -29.59 -11.97
CA LYS A 79 -6.06 -30.05 -11.89
C LYS A 79 -5.95 -31.54 -12.19
N ASP A 80 -5.60 -31.91 -13.41
CA ASP A 80 -5.34 -33.31 -13.81
C ASP A 80 -3.96 -33.82 -13.33
N TYR A 81 -3.59 -33.58 -12.07
CA TYR A 81 -2.31 -34.08 -11.50
C TYR A 81 -2.40 -35.49 -10.90
N GLU A 82 -3.47 -36.23 -11.17
CA GLU A 82 -3.53 -37.67 -10.92
C GLU A 82 -3.72 -38.39 -12.24
N LYS A 83 -2.64 -39.03 -12.72
CA LYS A 83 -2.68 -40.34 -13.40
C LYS A 83 -1.25 -40.89 -13.58
N PRO A 84 -1.10 -42.21 -13.69
CA PRO A 84 -0.32 -43.01 -12.74
C PRO A 84 0.91 -43.65 -13.41
N THR A 85 1.89 -44.02 -12.59
CA THR A 85 2.89 -45.05 -12.95
C THR A 85 2.92 -46.08 -11.86
#